data_AF-A0A850PM93-F1
#
_entry.id   AF-A0A850PM93-F1
#
_cell.length_a   1.000
_cell.length_b   1.000
_cell.length_c   1.000
_cell.angle_alpha   90.00
_cell.angle_beta   90.00
_cell.angle_gamma   90.00
#
_symmetry.space_group_name_H-M   'P 1'
#
loop_
_entity.id
_entity.type
_entity.pdbx_description
1 polymer ?
#
loop_
_entity_poly.entity_id
_entity_poly.type
_entity_poly.pdbx_seq_one_letter_code
_entity_poly.pdbx_strand_id
1 'polypeptide(L)' 'MTLDDDTLAVIKRRMSEDGLSFKEALNNAIRESAARRPEPAAFVTRTADLGVPSVSLDRALQLAAELEDDELVRRLRQGA' A
#
# COMPACT_ATOMS: atom_id res chain seq x y z
N MET A 1 -19.89 -7.86 20.91
CA MET A 1 -18.86 -6.84 20.62
C MET A 1 -18.52 -6.18 21.94
N THR A 2 -17.24 -5.99 22.23
CA THR A 2 -16.78 -5.36 23.47
C THR A 2 -16.07 -4.07 23.08
N LEU A 3 -16.39 -3.00 23.80
CA LEU A 3 -15.73 -1.70 23.68
C LEU A 3 -14.98 -1.43 24.98
N ASP A 4 -13.82 -0.80 24.90
CA ASP A 4 -13.16 -0.22 26.06
C ASP A 4 -13.98 0.93 26.66
N ASP A 5 -13.70 1.26 27.92
CA ASP A 5 -14.48 2.24 28.69
C ASP A 5 -14.47 3.63 28.05
N ASP A 6 -13.34 4.04 27.45
CA ASP A 6 -13.20 5.34 26.78
C ASP A 6 -14.07 5.40 25.52
N THR A 7 -14.06 4.34 24.72
CA THR A 7 -14.92 4.22 23.54
C THR A 7 -16.39 4.23 23.94
N LEU A 8 -16.77 3.54 25.03
CA LEU A 8 -18.14 3.54 25.52
C LEU A 8 -18.59 4.94 25.99
N ALA A 9 -17.71 5.70 26.64
CA ALA A 9 -17.99 7.07 27.08
C ALA A 9 -18.28 7.99 25.89
N VAL A 10 -17.51 7.87 24.80
CA VAL A 10 -17.72 8.61 23.55
C VAL A 10 -19.07 8.29 22.92
N ILE A 11 -19.48 7.01 22.89
CA ILE A 11 -20.78 6.62 22.34
C ILE A 11 -21.92 7.12 23.23
N LYS A 12 -21.81 7.00 24.55
CA LYS A 12 -22.83 7.50 25.50
C LYS A 12 -23.05 9.00 25.35
N ARG A 13 -21.97 9.77 25.18
CA ARG A 13 -22.04 11.21 24.94
C ARG A 13 -22.86 11.53 23.68
N ARG A 14 -22.56 10.87 22.55
CA ARG A 14 -23.34 11.04 21.30
C ARG A 14 -24.81 10.66 21.47
N MET A 15 -25.10 9.56 22.18
CA MET A 15 -26.48 9.19 22.47
C MET A 15 -27.23 10.28 23.24
N SER A 16 -26.58 10.93 24.21
CA SER A 16 -27.19 12.02 24.99
C SER A 16 -27.31 13.33 24.24
N GLU A 17 -26.32 13.67 23.40
CA GLU A 17 -26.29 14.92 22.63
C GLU A 17 -27.29 14.88 21.46
N ASP A 18 -27.37 13.73 20.78
CA ASP A 18 -28.13 13.61 19.53
C ASP A 18 -29.45 12.83 19.69
N GLY A 19 -29.76 12.31 20.89
CA GLY A 19 -30.97 11.53 21.16
C GLY A 19 -31.02 10.18 20.44
N LEU A 20 -29.85 9.63 20.08
CA LEU A 20 -29.73 8.41 19.27
C LEU A 20 -29.71 7.14 20.13
N SER A 21 -30.18 6.03 19.53
CA SER A 21 -29.92 4.71 20.11
C SER A 21 -28.42 4.38 20.04
N PHE A 22 -27.97 3.45 20.90
CA PHE A 22 -26.57 2.99 20.89
C PHE A 22 -26.12 2.50 19.52
N LYS A 23 -26.98 1.76 18.81
CA LYS A 23 -26.68 1.22 17.47
C LYS A 23 -26.50 2.34 16.44
N GLU A 24 -27.35 3.36 16.48
CA GLU A 24 -27.26 4.51 15.57
C GLU A 24 -26.01 5.34 15.86
N ALA A 25 -25.76 5.65 17.13
CA ALA A 25 -24.58 6.40 17.55
C ALA A 25 -23.28 5.69 17.15
N LEU A 26 -23.20 4.37 17.33
CA LEU A 26 -22.06 3.56 16.92
C LEU A 26 -21.88 3.54 15.39
N ASN A 27 -22.95 3.27 14.64
CA ASN A 27 -22.87 3.20 13.18
C ASN A 27 -22.51 4.55 12.58
N ASN A 28 -23.04 5.64 13.11
CA ASN A 28 -22.70 6.99 12.67
C ASN A 28 -21.23 7.30 12.94
N ALA A 29 -20.72 6.98 14.14
CA ALA A 29 -19.30 7.16 14.46
C ALA A 29 -18.37 6.38 13.50
N ILE A 30 -18.74 5.15 13.14
CA ILE A 30 -17.99 4.32 12.17
C ILE A 30 -18.05 4.92 10.75
N ARG A 31 -19.21 5.39 10.31
CA ARG A 31 -19.37 6.01 8.99
C ARG A 31 -18.61 7.33 8.88
N GLU A 32 -18.67 8.16 9.92
CA GLU A 32 -17.92 9.41 10.00
C GLU A 32 -16.41 9.16 9.97
N SER A 33 -15.92 8.14 10.69
CA SER A 33 -14.49 7.82 10.67
C SER A 33 -14.03 7.30 9.32
N ALA A 34 -14.85 6.49 8.64
CA ALA A 34 -14.59 6.04 7.29
C ALA A 34 -14.56 7.20 6.28
N ALA A 35 -15.52 8.12 6.36
CA ALA A 35 -15.62 9.27 5.46
C ALA A 35 -14.50 10.32 5.65
N ARG A 36 -13.95 10.42 6.88
CA ARG A 36 -12.82 11.31 7.19
C ARG A 36 -11.45 10.71 6.86
N ARG A 37 -11.40 9.45 6.42
CA ARG A 37 -10.14 8.83 6.04
C ARG A 37 -9.66 9.50 4.75
N PRO A 38 -8.50 10.19 4.75
CA PRO A 38 -7.95 10.71 3.51
C PRO A 38 -7.72 9.52 2.57
N GLU A 39 -8.06 9.71 1.30
CA GLU A 39 -7.68 8.74 0.27
C GLU A 39 -6.16 8.52 0.36
N PRO A 40 -5.69 7.27 0.37
CA PRO A 40 -4.27 7.01 0.35
C PRO A 40 -3.67 7.72 -0.87
N ALA A 41 -2.54 8.42 -0.67
CA ALA A 41 -1.83 9.01 -1.78
C ALA A 41 -1.54 7.91 -2.82
N ALA A 42 -1.81 8.21 -4.09
CA ALA A 42 -1.50 7.28 -5.16
C ALA A 42 -0.01 6.93 -5.11
N PHE A 43 0.32 5.64 -5.11
CA PHE A 43 1.70 5.20 -5.19
C PHE A 43 2.25 5.56 -6.56
N VAL A 44 3.39 6.25 -6.59
CA VAL A 44 4.10 6.61 -7.83
C VAL A 44 5.52 6.06 -7.75
N THR A 45 5.86 5.15 -8.68
CA THR A 45 7.23 4.67 -8.85
C THR A 45 8.10 5.81 -9.37
N ARG A 46 9.16 6.16 -8.64
CA ARG A 46 10.16 7.13 -9.13
C ARG A 46 10.91 6.53 -10.32
N THR A 47 10.97 7.26 -11.43
CA THR A 47 11.75 6.88 -12.60
C THR A 47 13.17 7.48 -12.53
N ALA A 48 14.10 6.84 -13.20
CA ALA A 48 15.46 7.35 -13.44
C ALA A 48 15.70 7.39 -14.95
N ASP A 49 16.43 8.40 -15.42
CA ASP A 49 16.87 8.49 -16.81
C ASP A 49 18.02 7.49 -17.05
N LEU A 50 17.79 6.50 -17.91
CA LEU A 50 18.78 5.49 -18.29
C LEU A 50 19.45 5.82 -19.65
N GLY A 51 19.13 6.96 -20.25
CA GLY A 51 19.60 7.35 -21.57
C GLY A 51 18.99 6.56 -22.71
N VAL A 52 19.66 6.58 -23.86
CA VAL A 52 19.23 5.86 -25.07
C VAL A 52 19.80 4.44 -25.04
N PRO A 53 18.97 3.40 -25.24
CA PRO A 53 19.45 2.02 -25.29
C PRO A 53 20.51 1.83 -26.38
N SER A 54 21.63 1.19 -26.03
CA SER A 54 22.69 0.80 -26.99
C SER A 54 22.39 -0.51 -27.73
N VAL A 55 21.33 -1.21 -27.34
CA VAL A 55 20.87 -2.48 -27.90
C VAL A 55 19.34 -2.45 -28.07
N SER A 56 18.81 -3.30 -28.95
CA SER A 56 17.35 -3.44 -29.09
C SER A 56 16.74 -4.08 -27.84
N LEU A 57 15.62 -3.52 -27.38
CA LEU A 57 14.85 -4.02 -26.23
C LEU A 57 13.56 -4.76 -26.64
N ASP A 58 13.32 -4.98 -27.94
CA ASP A 58 12.11 -5.66 -28.44
C ASP A 58 11.97 -7.09 -27.89
N ARG A 59 13.07 -7.69 -27.45
CA ARG A 59 13.12 -8.99 -26.75
C ARG A 59 13.90 -8.91 -25.44
N ALA A 60 13.60 -7.90 -24.62
CA ALA A 60 14.33 -7.61 -23.38
C ALA A 60 14.47 -8.80 -22.41
N LEU A 61 13.48 -9.70 -22.32
CA LEU A 61 13.57 -10.88 -21.45
C LEU A 61 14.60 -11.90 -21.95
N GLN A 62 14.70 -12.08 -23.27
CA GLN A 62 15.72 -12.96 -23.85
C GLN A 62 17.12 -12.35 -23.65
N LEU A 63 17.25 -11.04 -23.89
CA LEU A 63 18.49 -10.31 -23.62
C LEU A 63 18.90 -10.43 -22.15
N ALA A 64 17.95 -10.35 -21.21
CA ALA A 64 18.22 -10.50 -19.79
C ALA A 64 18.75 -11.91 -19.44
N ALA A 65 18.18 -12.96 -20.03
CA ALA A 65 18.65 -14.33 -19.83
C ALA A 65 20.08 -14.54 -20.37
N GLU A 66 20.37 -14.00 -21.55
CA GLU A 66 21.71 -14.07 -22.14
C GLU A 66 22.76 -13.36 -21.27
N LEU A 67 22.43 -12.18 -20.73
CA LEU A 67 23.30 -11.44 -19.80
C LEU A 67 23.52 -12.18 -18.47
N GLU A 68 22.50 -12.90 -17.98
CA GLU A 68 22.61 -13.73 -16.78
C GLU A 68 23.53 -14.93 -17.01
N ASP A 69 23.37 -15.64 -18.12
CA ASP A 69 24.22 -16.76 -18.50
C ASP A 69 25.69 -16.33 -18.65
N ASP A 70 25.95 -15.18 -19.29
CA ASP A 70 27.29 -14.61 -19.42
C ASP A 70 27.93 -14.31 -18.05
N GLU A 71 27.15 -13.76 -17.13
CA GLU A 71 27.60 -13.48 -15.76
C GLU A 71 27.87 -14.77 -14.97
N LEU A 72 27.03 -15.80 -15.12
CA LEU A 72 27.23 -17.11 -14.50
C LEU A 72 28.54 -17.76 -14.98
N VAL A 73 28.78 -17.75 -16.29
CA VAL A 73 30.03 -18.27 -16.88
C VAL A 73 31.24 -17.49 -16.37
N ARG A 74 31.12 -16.16 -16.24
CA ARG A 74 32.19 -15.31 -15.69
C ARG A 74 32.53 -15.70 -14.25
N ARG A 75 31.52 -15.93 -13.40
CA ARG A 75 31.72 -16.34 -11.99
C ARG A 75 32.35 -17.72 -11.86
N LEU A 76 31.89 -18.71 -12.65
CA LEU A 76 32.46 -20.05 -12.66
C LEU A 76 33.95 -20.06 -13.02
N ARG A 77 34.36 -19.22 -13.99
CA ARG A 77 35.77 -19.06 -14.38
C ARG A 77 36.62 -18.40 -13.29
N GLN A 78 36.01 -17.64 -12.38
CA GLN A 78 36.67 -16.97 -11.26
C GLN A 78 36.73 -17.84 -10.00
N GLY A 79 36.21 -19.08 -10.04
CA GLY A 79 36.36 -20.07 -8.96
C GLY A 79 35.53 -19.78 -7.71
N ALA A 80 34.40 -19.07 -7.87
CA ALA A 80 33.40 -18.84 -6.83
C ALA A 80 32.14 -19.67 -7.07
#